data_AF-A0A8C8E6F7-F1
#
_entry.id   AF-A0A8C8E6F7-F1
#
_cell.length_a   1.000
_cell.length_b   1.000
_cell.length_c   1.000
_cell.angle_alpha   90.00
_cell.angle_beta   90.00
_cell.angle_gamma   90.00
#
_symmetry.space_group_name_H-M   'P 1'
#
loop_
_entity.id
_entity.type
_entity.pdbx_description
1 polymer ?
#
loop_
_entity_poly.entity_id
_entity_poly.type
_entity_poly.pdbx_seq_one_letter_code
_entity_poly.pdbx_strand_id
1 'polypeptide(L)'
;MVAAWALLALLAWPIAAAAAAPDSLLNICMDGKHHKTKPGPEGQLYGQCALWKENACCTANTSLEAHEDQSYLYSFNWDHCGAMPEKCKRHFIQDTCLYECSPNLGPWINQVGVETPHTHAHTPSWGELG
;
A
#
# COMPACT_ATOMS: atom_id res chain seq x y z
N MET A 1 -33.26 -35.31 20.36
CA MET A 1 -33.47 -35.08 18.91
C MET A 1 -33.18 -33.65 18.45
N VAL A 2 -33.06 -32.65 19.34
CA VAL A 2 -32.74 -31.25 19.00
C VAL A 2 -31.24 -30.95 18.82
N ALA A 3 -30.36 -31.71 19.49
CA ALA A 3 -28.91 -31.50 19.42
C ALA A 3 -28.31 -31.82 18.03
N ALA A 4 -28.86 -32.83 17.33
CA ALA A 4 -28.40 -33.20 15.99
C ALA A 4 -28.75 -32.14 14.93
N TRP A 5 -29.87 -31.44 15.10
CA TRP A 5 -30.29 -30.36 14.20
C TRP A 5 -29.49 -29.07 14.42
N ALA A 6 -29.10 -28.78 15.66
CA ALA A 6 -28.22 -27.65 15.98
C ALA A 6 -26.79 -27.84 15.39
N LEU A 7 -26.27 -29.07 15.38
CA LEU A 7 -24.96 -29.38 14.79
C LEU A 7 -24.97 -29.31 13.25
N LEU A 8 -26.06 -29.69 12.60
CA LEU A 8 -26.22 -29.55 11.15
C LEU A 8 -26.34 -28.08 10.71
N ALA A 9 -26.98 -27.23 11.52
CA ALA A 9 -27.07 -25.79 11.25
C ALA A 9 -25.70 -25.09 11.35
N LEU A 10 -24.81 -25.54 12.25
CA LEU A 10 -23.45 -25.02 12.37
C LEU A 10 -22.54 -25.41 11.18
N LEU A 11 -22.79 -26.57 10.55
CA LEU A 11 -22.08 -27.01 9.34
C LEU A 11 -22.61 -26.38 8.05
N ALA A 12 -23.83 -25.81 8.09
CA ALA A 12 -24.48 -25.16 6.97
C ALA A 12 -24.30 -23.64 6.95
N TRP A 13 -23.51 -23.06 7.87
CA TRP A 13 -23.19 -21.64 7.79
C TRP A 13 -22.34 -21.43 6.53
N PRO A 14 -22.80 -20.65 5.55
CA PRO A 14 -21.96 -20.34 4.41
C PRO A 14 -20.74 -19.61 4.94
N ILE A 15 -19.57 -20.23 4.82
CA ILE A 15 -18.31 -19.52 4.93
C ILE A 15 -18.40 -18.43 3.87
N ALA A 16 -18.48 -17.17 4.29
CA ALA A 16 -18.43 -16.06 3.36
C ALA A 16 -17.13 -16.24 2.56
N ALA A 17 -17.26 -16.60 1.28
CA ALA A 17 -16.11 -16.67 0.40
C ALA A 17 -15.53 -15.26 0.36
N ALA A 18 -14.30 -15.08 0.84
CA ALA A 18 -13.58 -13.84 0.64
C ALA A 18 -13.54 -13.60 -0.87
N ALA A 19 -14.19 -12.54 -1.34
CA ALA A 19 -14.15 -12.18 -2.75
C ALA A 19 -12.67 -11.96 -3.12
N ALA A 20 -12.13 -12.83 -3.97
CA ALA A 20 -10.78 -12.65 -4.49
C ALA A 20 -10.74 -11.35 -5.31
N ALA A 21 -9.68 -10.57 -5.15
CA ALA A 21 -9.46 -9.43 -6.04
C ALA A 21 -9.31 -9.94 -7.48
N PRO A 22 -9.85 -9.23 -8.48
CA PRO A 22 -9.64 -9.58 -9.88
C PRO A 22 -8.14 -9.58 -10.21
N ASP A 23 -7.69 -10.51 -11.05
CA ASP A 23 -6.27 -10.69 -11.41
C ASP A 23 -5.61 -9.41 -11.95
N SER A 24 -6.40 -8.51 -12.55
CA SER A 24 -5.93 -7.20 -13.03
C SER A 24 -5.45 -6.26 -11.92
N LEU A 25 -5.81 -6.53 -10.66
CA LEU A 25 -5.39 -5.75 -9.48
C LEU A 25 -4.25 -6.43 -8.72
N LEU A 26 -3.78 -7.59 -9.17
CA LEU A 26 -2.68 -8.31 -8.53
C LEU A 26 -1.37 -8.00 -9.25
N ASN A 27 -0.28 -7.85 -8.48
CA ASN A 27 1.07 -7.65 -9.02
C ASN A 27 1.16 -6.45 -9.99
N ILE A 28 0.68 -5.30 -9.54
CA ILE A 28 0.71 -4.03 -10.29
C ILE A 28 1.37 -2.94 -9.47
N CYS A 29 1.92 -1.94 -10.16
CA CYS A 29 2.38 -0.71 -9.54
C CYS A 29 1.33 0.38 -9.77
N MET A 30 1.15 1.25 -8.77
CA MET A 30 0.35 2.46 -8.96
C MET A 30 1.09 3.45 -9.87
N ASP A 31 0.34 4.30 -10.55
CA ASP A 31 0.90 5.44 -11.28
C ASP A 31 1.18 6.59 -10.31
N GLY A 32 2.20 6.40 -9.47
CA GLY A 32 2.66 7.38 -8.49
C GLY A 32 3.96 8.05 -8.92
N LYS A 33 4.35 9.08 -8.17
CA LYS A 33 5.46 9.99 -8.54
C LYS A 33 6.80 9.27 -8.74
N HIS A 34 7.08 8.23 -7.95
CA HIS A 34 8.36 7.51 -7.95
C HIS A 34 8.22 6.01 -8.21
N HIS A 35 7.03 5.57 -8.62
CA HIS A 35 6.75 4.18 -8.97
C HIS A 35 7.27 3.87 -10.37
N LYS A 36 7.76 2.64 -10.53
CA LYS A 36 7.98 2.01 -11.82
C LYS A 36 6.64 1.69 -12.47
N THR A 37 6.64 1.56 -13.80
CA THR A 37 5.44 1.16 -14.55
C THR A 37 4.98 -0.27 -14.23
N LYS A 38 5.91 -1.17 -13.90
CA LYS A 38 5.60 -2.59 -13.58
C LYS A 38 6.52 -3.11 -12.48
N PRO A 39 6.04 -4.08 -11.66
CA PRO A 39 6.89 -4.74 -10.69
C PRO A 39 8.04 -5.49 -11.35
N GLY A 40 9.15 -5.63 -10.63
CA GLY A 40 10.25 -6.50 -11.03
C GLY A 40 11.36 -6.53 -9.98
N PRO A 41 12.35 -7.41 -10.14
CA PRO A 41 13.45 -7.54 -9.20
C PRO A 41 14.30 -6.26 -9.14
N GLU A 42 14.66 -5.88 -7.92
CA GLU A 42 15.50 -4.74 -7.55
C GLU A 42 16.49 -5.21 -6.47
N GLY A 43 17.60 -5.82 -6.89
CA GLY A 43 18.53 -6.48 -5.97
C GLY A 43 19.28 -5.55 -4.99
N GLN A 44 19.13 -4.23 -5.14
CA GLN A 44 19.88 -3.21 -4.40
C GLN A 44 18.99 -2.33 -3.51
N LEU A 45 17.78 -2.78 -3.15
CA LEU A 45 16.93 -2.02 -2.23
C LEU A 45 17.58 -1.86 -0.84
N TYR A 46 17.58 -0.62 -0.34
CA TYR A 46 18.30 -0.22 0.86
C TYR A 46 17.49 -0.47 2.15
N GLY A 47 18.22 -0.82 3.22
CA GLY A 47 17.71 -0.84 4.59
C GLY A 47 16.40 -1.62 4.75
N GLN A 48 15.38 -0.93 5.25
CA GLN A 48 14.06 -1.50 5.53
C GLN A 48 13.30 -1.91 4.27
N CYS A 49 13.67 -1.39 3.10
CA CYS A 49 13.02 -1.71 1.84
C CYS A 49 13.52 -3.04 1.21
N ALA A 50 14.54 -3.68 1.78
CA ALA A 50 15.13 -4.90 1.22
C ALA A 50 14.14 -6.08 1.10
N LEU A 51 13.03 -6.06 1.84
CA LEU A 51 12.01 -7.12 1.78
C LEU A 51 11.26 -7.18 0.44
N TRP A 52 11.29 -6.11 -0.37
CA TRP A 52 10.67 -6.07 -1.70
C TRP A 52 11.63 -6.42 -2.84
N LYS A 53 12.91 -6.73 -2.56
CA LYS A 53 13.98 -6.82 -3.57
C LYS A 53 13.72 -7.80 -4.73
N GLU A 54 12.94 -8.85 -4.52
CA GLU A 54 12.68 -9.85 -5.57
C GLU A 54 11.56 -9.39 -6.53
N ASN A 55 10.69 -8.48 -6.08
CA ASN A 55 9.58 -7.96 -6.86
C ASN A 55 9.06 -6.62 -6.27
N ALA A 56 9.55 -5.50 -6.81
CA ALA A 56 9.27 -4.15 -6.30
C ALA A 56 8.79 -3.18 -7.38
N CYS A 57 7.99 -2.21 -6.92
CA CYS A 57 7.54 -1.04 -7.67
C CYS A 57 8.42 0.20 -7.50
N CYS A 58 9.39 0.18 -6.58
CA CYS A 58 10.34 1.27 -6.38
C CYS A 58 11.69 0.96 -7.04
N THR A 59 12.59 1.94 -7.10
CA THR A 59 13.98 1.73 -7.52
C THR A 59 14.94 1.69 -6.31
N ALA A 60 16.18 1.24 -6.50
CA ALA A 60 17.22 1.36 -5.48
C ALA A 60 17.39 2.80 -4.96
N ASN A 61 17.33 3.80 -5.85
CA ASN A 61 17.43 5.21 -5.46
C ASN A 61 16.25 5.64 -4.57
N THR A 62 15.03 5.26 -4.95
CA THR A 62 13.82 5.50 -4.15
C THR A 62 13.96 4.89 -2.74
N SER A 63 14.50 3.68 -2.64
CA SER A 63 14.65 3.00 -1.35
C SER A 63 15.72 3.62 -0.45
N LEU A 64 16.80 4.15 -1.03
CA LEU A 64 17.80 4.91 -0.27
C LEU A 64 17.14 6.16 0.33
N GLU A 65 16.37 6.87 -0.48
CA GLU A 65 15.82 8.18 -0.14
C GLU A 65 14.57 8.09 0.73
N ALA A 66 13.97 6.91 0.83
CA ALA A 66 12.99 6.59 1.87
C ALA A 66 13.59 6.64 3.29
N HIS A 67 14.92 6.59 3.43
CA HIS A 67 15.63 6.63 4.72
C HIS A 67 16.25 7.99 5.04
N GLU A 68 16.13 8.97 4.14
CA GLU A 68 16.72 10.30 4.30
C GLU A 68 15.65 11.33 4.73
N ASP A 69 16.02 12.21 5.65
CA ASP A 69 15.18 13.34 6.06
C ASP A 69 15.15 14.39 4.94
N GLN A 70 13.96 14.91 4.63
CA GLN A 70 13.76 15.90 3.57
C GLN A 70 14.32 15.45 2.20
N SER A 71 14.25 14.14 1.93
CA SER A 71 14.69 13.52 0.68
C SER A 71 13.97 14.05 -0.57
N TYR A 72 14.47 13.73 -1.76
CA TYR A 72 13.84 14.21 -3.00
C TYR A 72 12.43 13.63 -3.22
N LEU A 73 12.06 12.56 -2.50
CA LEU A 73 10.78 11.91 -2.68
C LEU A 73 9.64 12.93 -2.52
N TYR A 74 9.64 13.60 -1.36
CA TYR A 74 8.59 14.54 -0.96
C TYR A 74 9.10 15.75 -0.17
N SER A 75 10.41 15.87 0.04
CA SER A 75 11.04 16.90 0.89
C SER A 75 10.39 16.98 2.29
N PHE A 76 9.94 15.84 2.80
CA PHE A 76 9.22 15.77 4.06
C PHE A 76 10.20 15.82 5.24
N ASN A 77 9.92 16.73 6.18
CA ASN A 77 10.70 16.83 7.42
C ASN A 77 10.03 15.99 8.52
N TRP A 78 10.65 14.86 8.87
CA TRP A 78 10.19 14.03 9.99
C TRP A 78 10.24 14.80 11.32
N ASP A 79 11.16 15.74 11.47
CA ASP A 79 11.41 16.48 12.70
C ASP A 79 10.65 17.83 12.77
N HIS A 80 9.55 17.98 12.02
CA HIS A 80 8.79 19.24 11.94
C HIS A 80 8.16 19.69 13.28
N CYS A 81 8.02 18.79 14.25
CA CYS A 81 7.59 19.08 15.62
C CYS A 81 8.72 18.93 16.66
N GLY A 82 9.99 18.91 16.22
CA GLY A 82 11.15 18.54 17.03
C GLY A 82 11.69 17.16 16.66
N ALA A 83 12.84 16.77 17.23
CA ALA A 83 13.52 15.53 16.89
C ALA A 83 12.61 14.30 17.08
N MET A 84 12.30 13.60 15.97
CA MET A 84 11.47 12.42 15.99
C MET A 84 12.24 11.26 16.65
N PRO A 85 11.63 10.52 17.60
CA PRO A 85 12.26 9.33 18.15
C PRO A 85 12.54 8.29 17.06
N GLU A 86 13.71 7.67 17.07
CA GLU A 86 14.15 6.72 16.04
C GLU A 86 13.16 5.55 15.84
N LYS A 87 12.56 5.07 16.93
CA LYS A 87 11.52 4.01 16.85
C LYS A 87 10.28 4.46 16.09
N CYS A 88 9.91 5.74 16.18
CA CYS A 88 8.80 6.32 15.42
C CYS A 88 9.20 6.48 13.95
N LYS A 89 10.38 7.07 13.68
CA LYS A 89 10.90 7.28 12.32
C LYS A 89 11.01 5.96 11.55
N ARG A 90 11.40 4.88 12.23
CA ARG A 90 11.42 3.53 11.65
C ARG A 90 10.09 3.13 11.00
N HIS A 91 8.96 3.45 11.62
CA HIS A 91 7.63 3.12 11.08
C HIS A 91 7.27 3.96 9.86
N PHE A 92 7.63 5.25 9.83
CA PHE A 92 7.45 6.10 8.65
C PHE A 92 8.28 5.62 7.45
N ILE A 93 9.49 5.13 7.69
CA ILE A 93 10.32 4.52 6.65
C ILE A 93 9.65 3.22 6.14
N GLN A 94 9.10 2.39 7.02
CA GLN A 94 8.39 1.16 6.61
C GLN A 94 7.15 1.46 5.77
N ASP A 95 6.38 2.47 6.18
CA ASP A 95 5.23 2.97 5.44
C ASP A 95 5.64 3.47 4.06
N THR A 96 6.71 4.27 3.98
CA THR A 96 7.27 4.74 2.70
C THR A 96 7.71 3.57 1.82
N CYS A 97 8.44 2.59 2.36
CA CYS A 97 8.83 1.43 1.57
C CYS A 97 7.61 0.60 1.12
N LEU A 98 6.57 0.44 1.95
CA LEU A 98 5.33 -0.24 1.56
C LEU A 98 4.65 0.49 0.41
N TYR A 99 4.47 1.81 0.54
CA TYR A 99 3.81 2.65 -0.43
C TYR A 99 4.55 2.65 -1.77
N GLU A 100 5.88 2.85 -1.74
CA GLU A 100 6.70 2.96 -2.95
C GLU A 100 6.99 1.60 -3.61
N CYS A 101 7.22 0.54 -2.81
CA CYS A 101 7.78 -0.71 -3.32
C CYS A 101 6.76 -1.84 -3.50
N SER A 102 5.62 -1.83 -2.80
CA SER A 102 4.72 -2.99 -2.81
C SER A 102 3.99 -3.15 -4.15
N PRO A 103 4.09 -4.33 -4.79
CA PRO A 103 3.30 -4.66 -5.98
C PRO A 103 1.90 -5.19 -5.63
N ASN A 104 1.52 -5.19 -4.34
CA ASN A 104 0.32 -5.86 -3.84
C ASN A 104 -0.77 -4.88 -3.42
N LEU A 105 -0.62 -3.59 -3.70
CA LEU A 105 -1.58 -2.56 -3.29
C LEU A 105 -2.73 -2.36 -4.30
N GLY A 106 -2.74 -3.11 -5.40
CA GLY A 106 -3.69 -2.92 -6.49
C GLY A 106 -5.18 -2.89 -6.12
N PRO A 107 -5.70 -3.70 -5.18
CA PRO A 107 -7.10 -3.61 -4.75
C PRO A 107 -7.52 -2.28 -4.14
N TRP A 108 -6.56 -1.44 -3.74
CA TRP A 108 -6.78 -0.13 -3.10
C TRP A 108 -6.33 1.06 -3.96
N ILE A 109 -5.85 0.83 -5.18
CA ILE A 109 -5.46 1.91 -6.08
C ILE A 109 -6.73 2.62 -6.58
N ASN A 110 -6.80 3.92 -6.35
CA ASN A 110 -7.83 4.78 -6.90
C ASN A 110 -7.18 5.89 -7.74
N GLN A 111 -7.80 6.23 -8.86
CA GLN A 111 -7.37 7.33 -9.73
C GLN A 111 -7.78 8.64 -9.07
N VAL A 112 -6.79 9.41 -8.61
CA VAL A 112 -7.00 10.75 -8.07
C VAL A 112 -6.45 11.77 -9.06
N GLY A 113 -7.27 12.74 -9.48
CA GLY A 113 -6.80 13.83 -10.36
C GLY A 113 -7.00 13.66 -11.86
N VAL A 114 -7.77 12.67 -12.33
CA VAL A 114 -8.37 12.76 -13.68
C VAL A 114 -9.68 13.53 -13.56
N GLU A 115 -9.67 14.84 -13.84
CA GLU A 115 -10.90 15.56 -14.20
C GLU A 115 -11.41 15.00 -15.54
N THR A 116 -12.09 13.85 -15.51
CA THR A 116 -12.90 13.44 -16.66
C THR A 116 -14.07 14.41 -16.77
N PRO A 117 -14.36 15.02 -17.94
CA PRO A 117 -15.44 16.01 -18.07
C PRO A 117 -16.84 15.49 -17.70
N HIS A 118 -17.03 14.18 -17.58
CA HIS A 118 -18.33 13.58 -17.32
C HIS A 118 -18.24 12.34 -16.41
N THR A 119 -17.91 12.52 -15.14
CA THR A 119 -18.49 11.73 -14.04
C THR A 119 -17.95 12.26 -12.71
N HIS A 120 -18.80 12.96 -11.95
CA HIS A 120 -18.56 13.23 -10.54
C HIS A 120 -18.70 11.92 -9.74
N ALA A 121 -17.70 11.05 -9.80
CA ALA A 121 -17.48 10.10 -8.72
C ALA A 121 -16.67 10.83 -7.65
N HIS A 122 -17.36 11.56 -6.78
CA HIS A 122 -16.79 12.07 -5.54
C HIS A 122 -16.26 10.87 -4.75
N THR A 123 -14.96 10.64 -4.79
CA THR A 123 -14.32 9.86 -3.72
C THR A 123 -14.39 10.78 -2.50
N PRO A 124 -15.04 10.41 -1.39
CA PRO A 124 -15.07 11.24 -0.20
C PRO A 124 -13.63 11.54 0.21
N SER A 125 -13.34 12.81 0.45
CA SER A 125 -12.07 13.16 1.04
C SER A 125 -11.98 12.49 2.42
N TRP A 126 -10.77 12.08 2.84
CA TRP A 126 -10.57 11.39 4.12
C TRP A 126 -11.11 12.15 5.35
N GLY A 127 -11.46 13.44 5.22
CA GLY A 127 -12.10 14.24 6.26
C GLY A 127 -13.63 14.09 6.37
N GLU A 128 -14.29 13.41 5.44
CA GLU A 128 -15.76 13.27 5.41
C GLU A 128 -16.26 11.93 6.00
N LEU A 129 -15.33 11.04 6.38
CA LEU A 129 -15.61 9.73 6.97
C LEU A 129 -15.41 9.67 8.50
N GLY A 130 -15.20 10.83 9.13
CA GLY A 130 -14.98 10.99 10.58
C GLY A 130 -16.21 11.41 11.35
#